data_AF-C5LRL5-F1
#
_entry.id   AF-C5LRL5-F1
#
_cell.length_a   1.000
_cell.length_b   1.000
_cell.length_c   1.000
_cell.angle_alpha   90.00
_cell.angle_beta   90.00
_cell.angle_gamma   90.00
#
_symmetry.space_group_name_H-M   'P 1'
#
loop_
_entity.id
_entity.type
_entity.pdbx_description
1 polymer ?
#
loop_
_entity_poly.entity_id
_entity_poly.type
_entity_poly.pdbx_seq_one_letter_code
_entity_poly.pdbx_strand_id
1 'polypeptide(L)' 'MGLLRSETMKHGTLVLPVDRAREFVDVIGYSTRIEFEDMNSASMHRNYRKYIQRIEELERIIRFLEVEIHEASPH' A
#
# COMPACT_ATOMS: atom_id res chain seq x y z
N MET A 1 -21.04 15.88 -11.52
CA MET A 1 -19.82 16.51 -12.06
C MET A 1 -19.88 18.02 -11.87
N GLY A 2 -19.09 18.55 -10.95
CA GLY A 2 -18.79 19.97 -10.84
C GLY A 2 -17.45 20.24 -11.52
N LEU A 3 -17.47 20.62 -12.79
CA LEU A 3 -16.23 20.92 -13.54
C LEU A 3 -15.45 22.13 -12.99
N LEU A 4 -16.11 22.97 -12.18
CA LEU A 4 -15.55 24.22 -11.64
C LEU A 4 -15.42 24.22 -10.12
N ARG A 5 -15.74 23.11 -9.43
CA ARG A 5 -15.70 23.00 -7.96
C ARG A 5 -15.30 21.59 -7.52
N SER A 6 -14.68 21.48 -6.35
CA SER A 6 -14.33 20.19 -5.75
C SER A 6 -15.57 19.31 -5.54
N GLU A 7 -15.38 17.99 -5.66
CA GLU A 7 -16.43 17.03 -5.33
C GLU A 7 -16.67 16.98 -3.81
N THR A 8 -17.91 16.69 -3.41
CA THR A 8 -18.27 16.58 -1.98
C THR A 8 -17.69 15.27 -1.42
N MET A 9 -16.71 15.40 -0.53
CA MET A 9 -16.11 14.27 0.18
C MET A 9 -16.91 13.93 1.45
N LYS A 10 -16.81 12.68 1.90
CA LYS A 10 -17.33 12.23 3.21
C LYS A 10 -16.19 11.64 4.02
N HIS A 11 -16.12 12.04 5.28
CA HIS A 11 -15.21 11.44 6.26
C HIS A 11 -15.97 10.41 7.09
N GLY A 12 -15.31 9.28 7.39
CA GLY A 12 -15.91 8.20 8.16
C GLY A 12 -14.86 7.22 8.66
N THR A 13 -15.26 6.39 9.62
CA THR A 13 -14.38 5.38 10.22
C THR A 13 -14.66 4.01 9.63
N LEU A 14 -13.63 3.37 9.09
CA LEU A 14 -13.68 1.99 8.62
C LEU A 14 -13.26 1.06 9.76
N VAL A 15 -14.12 0.11 10.13
CA VAL A 15 -13.83 -0.92 11.14
C VAL A 15 -13.70 -2.26 10.42
N LEU A 16 -12.54 -2.90 10.55
CA LEU A 16 -12.23 -4.18 9.90
C LEU A 16 -12.05 -5.29 10.94
N PRO A 17 -12.62 -6.48 10.71
CA PRO A 17 -12.34 -7.64 11.55
C PRO A 17 -10.94 -8.19 11.23
N VAL A 18 -10.21 -8.62 12.26
CA VAL A 18 -8.76 -8.93 12.17
C VAL A 18 -8.48 -10.13 11.26
N ASP A 19 -9.34 -11.14 11.29
CA ASP A 19 -9.24 -12.39 10.53
C ASP A 19 -9.30 -12.19 9.02
N ARG A 20 -10.02 -11.16 8.55
CA ARG A 20 -10.21 -10.88 7.11
C ARG A 20 -9.70 -9.52 6.68
N ALA A 21 -8.93 -8.85 7.54
CA ALA A 21 -8.42 -7.50 7.28
C ALA A 21 -7.70 -7.39 5.93
N ARG A 22 -6.89 -8.41 5.56
CA ARG A 22 -6.16 -8.42 4.28
C ARG A 22 -7.10 -8.42 3.07
N GLU A 23 -8.07 -9.33 3.04
CA GLU A 23 -9.02 -9.44 1.92
C GLU A 23 -9.81 -8.14 1.73
N PHE A 24 -10.24 -7.52 2.83
CA PHE A 24 -10.97 -6.27 2.77
C PHE A 24 -10.09 -5.11 2.28
N VAL A 25 -8.85 -5.02 2.76
CA VAL A 25 -7.90 -3.99 2.30
C VAL A 25 -7.60 -4.15 0.81
N ASP A 26 -7.43 -5.39 0.32
CA ASP A 26 -7.22 -5.67 -1.10
C ASP A 26 -8.42 -5.20 -1.94
N VAL A 27 -9.65 -5.60 -1.57
CA VAL A 27 -10.88 -5.20 -2.28
C VAL A 27 -11.04 -3.68 -2.30
N ILE A 28 -10.78 -3.01 -1.17
CA ILE A 28 -10.87 -1.55 -1.04
C ILE A 28 -9.84 -0.89 -1.97
N GLY A 29 -8.60 -1.37 -1.98
CA GLY A 29 -7.53 -0.84 -2.81
C GLY A 29 -7.81 -0.95 -4.31
N TYR A 30 -8.48 -2.01 -4.76
CA TYR A 30 -8.82 -2.20 -6.18
C TYR A 30 -10.12 -1.54 -6.61
N SER A 31 -11.13 -1.51 -5.74
CA SER A 31 -12.52 -1.27 -6.17
C SER A 31 -13.07 0.09 -5.75
N THR A 32 -12.34 0.86 -4.94
CA THR A 32 -12.87 2.07 -4.32
C THR A 32 -11.92 3.27 -4.50
N ARG A 33 -12.48 4.47 -4.39
CA ARG A 33 -11.72 5.74 -4.35
C ARG A 33 -11.80 6.27 -2.92
N ILE A 34 -10.86 5.84 -2.09
CA ILE A 34 -10.78 6.19 -0.68
C ILE A 34 -9.39 6.75 -0.39
N GLU A 35 -9.36 7.75 0.48
CA GLU A 35 -8.13 8.29 1.06
C GLU A 35 -8.01 7.79 2.51
N PHE A 36 -6.83 7.30 2.87
CA PHE A 36 -6.53 6.85 4.23
C PHE A 36 -5.82 7.95 5.01
N GLU A 37 -6.32 8.25 6.20
CA GLU A 37 -5.67 9.17 7.15
C GLU A 37 -4.76 8.40 8.11
N ASP A 38 -3.55 8.90 8.36
CA ASP A 38 -2.60 8.28 9.28
C ASP A 38 -2.97 8.56 10.74
N MET A 39 -3.77 7.66 11.31
CA MET A 39 -4.16 7.68 12.73
C MET A 39 -2.99 7.50 13.70
N ASN A 40 -1.83 7.02 13.25
CA ASN A 40 -0.66 6.74 14.09
C ASN A 40 0.49 7.72 13.85
N SER A 41 0.24 8.86 13.21
CA SER A 41 1.28 9.85 12.85
C SER A 41 2.15 10.32 14.04
N ALA A 42 1.57 10.42 15.24
CA ALA A 42 2.28 10.79 16.46
C ALA A 42 3.09 9.64 17.11
N SER A 43 2.94 8.40 16.62
CA SER A 43 3.58 7.21 17.19
C SER A 43 4.60 6.62 16.22
N MET A 44 5.80 6.32 16.72
CA MET A 44 6.80 5.56 15.96
C MET A 44 6.50 4.05 15.93
N HIS A 45 5.57 3.56 16.74
CA HIS A 45 5.24 2.14 16.81
C HIS A 45 4.18 1.77 15.77
N ARG A 46 4.63 1.36 14.58
CA ARG A 46 3.74 0.90 13.50
C ARG A 46 3.62 -0.63 13.52
N ASN A 47 2.39 -1.09 13.59
CA ASN A 47 2.07 -2.50 13.33
C ASN A 47 2.48 -2.86 11.89
N TYR A 48 2.86 -4.11 11.68
CA TYR A 48 3.29 -4.67 10.39
C TYR A 48 4.66 -4.23 9.84
N ARG A 49 5.45 -3.42 10.56
CA ARG A 49 6.80 -3.00 10.13
C ARG A 49 7.69 -4.17 9.69
N LYS A 50 7.65 -5.30 10.42
CA LYS A 50 8.44 -6.50 10.08
C LYS A 50 8.05 -7.09 8.72
N TYR A 51 6.78 -7.05 8.35
CA TYR A 51 6.32 -7.56 7.05
C TYR A 51 6.72 -6.63 5.91
N ILE A 52 6.65 -5.31 6.13
CA ILE A 52 7.12 -4.32 5.15
C ILE A 52 8.62 -4.49 4.88
N GLN A 53 9.43 -4.60 5.92
CA GLN A 53 10.88 -4.82 5.78
C GLN A 53 11.22 -6.09 5.00
N ARG A 54 10.42 -7.16 5.14
CA ARG A 54 10.59 -8.39 4.35
C ARG A 54 10.29 -8.16 2.87
N ILE A 55 9.28 -7.37 2.55
CA ILE A 55 8.93 -7.04 1.17
C ILE A 55 10.00 -6.16 0.54
N GLU A 56 10.49 -5.15 1.27
CA GLU A 56 11.59 -4.27 0.82
C GLU A 56 12.86 -5.06 0.51
N GLU A 57 13.22 -6.02 1.36
CA GLU A 57 14.39 -6.87 1.12
C GLU A 57 14.22 -7.81 -0.08
N LEU A 58 13.01 -8.37 -0.27
CA LEU A 58 12.71 -9.16 -1.47
C LEU A 58 12.80 -8.31 -2.74
N GLU A 59 12.29 -7.07 -2.69
CA GLU A 59 12.41 -6.13 -3.80
C GLU A 59 13.88 -5.82 -4.11
N ARG A 60 14.72 -5.62 -3.08
CA ARG A 60 16.18 -5.41 -3.26
C ARG A 60 16.83 -6.59 -4.00
N ILE A 61 16.48 -7.82 -3.63
CA ILE A 61 16.99 -9.03 -4.28
C ILE A 61 16.51 -9.11 -5.73
N ILE A 62 15.23 -8.83 -6.00
CA ILE A 62 14.67 -8.86 -7.36
C ILE A 62 15.37 -7.84 -8.25
N ARG A 63 15.55 -6.59 -7.78
CA ARG A 63 16.28 -5.56 -8.55
C ARG A 63 17.70 -5.98 -8.88
N PHE A 64 18.40 -6.62 -7.93
CA PHE A 64 19.73 -7.16 -8.19
C PHE A 64 19.71 -8.24 -9.27
N LEU A 65 18.78 -9.19 -9.19
CA LEU A 65 18.64 -10.25 -10.19
C LEU A 65 18.31 -9.70 -11.59
N GLU A 66 17.46 -8.68 -11.68
CA GLU A 66 17.13 -8.02 -12.95
C GLU A 66 18.36 -7.38 -13.61
N VAL A 67 19.22 -6.74 -12.81
CA VAL A 67 20.48 -6.16 -13.30
C VAL A 67 21.42 -7.26 -13.80
N GLU A 68 21.62 -8.32 -13.01
CA GLU A 68 22.50 -9.44 -13.41
C GLU A 68 22.00 -10.13 -14.69
N ILE A 69 20.69 -10.32 -14.85
CA ILE A 69 20.10 -10.90 -16.06
C ILE A 69 20.36 -9.99 -17.27
N HIS A 70 20.20 -8.68 -17.11
CA HIS A 70 20.45 -7.72 -18.19
C HIS A 70 21.93 -7.67 -18.57
N GLU A 71 22.85 -7.77 -17.61
CA GLU A 71 24.29 -7.82 -17.88
C GLU A 71 24.74 -9.15 -18.50
N ALA A 72 24.13 -10.27 -18.08
CA ALA A 72 24.46 -11.60 -18.57
C ALA A 72 23.90 -11.91 -19.97
N SER A 73 22.88 -11.19 -20.43
CA SER A 73 22.26 -11.37 -21.75
C SER A 73 22.52 -10.15 -22.64
N PRO A 74 23.69 -10.05 -23.32
CA PRO A 74 23.99 -8.97 -24.26
C PRO A 74 23.23 -9.18 -25.58
N HIS A 75 21.95 -8.82 -25.60
CA HIS A 75 21.15 -8.64 -26.81
C HIS A 75 20.54 -7.24 -26.83
#